data_AF-A0A9Q8HR68-F1
#
_entry.id   AF-A0A9Q8HR68-F1
#
_cell.length_a   1.000
_cell.length_b   1.000
_cell.length_c   1.000
_cell.angle_alpha   90.00
_cell.angle_beta   90.00
_cell.angle_gamma   90.00
#
_symmetry.space_group_name_H-M   'P 1'
#
loop_
_entity.id
_entity.type
_entity.pdbx_description
1 polymer ?
#
loop_
_entity_poly.entity_id
_entity_poly.type
_entity_poly.pdbx_seq_one_letter_code
_entity_poly.pdbx_strand_id
1 'polypeptide(L)'
;MVEEMHIDGSDNIQVGGNYMPIAQVVNIYFNNKPFWEDYSVAELKRIIKKCKQNRRKVWFNKFSRISTWGVLIFSIITVILLTNNFTQTLKNLNKADFYGLYVGVGFLAITTLFLAIAAKSARRDRIFTDRNTSTIELCEQIIYERQYY
;
A
#
# COMPACT_ATOMS: atom_id res chain seq x y z
N MET A 1 -6.84 9.79 37.32
CA MET A 1 -6.87 8.34 37.05
C MET A 1 -6.32 8.16 35.65
N VAL A 2 -5.11 7.61 35.52
CA VAL A 2 -4.52 7.28 34.21
C VAL A 2 -5.04 5.90 33.86
N GLU A 3 -5.87 5.78 32.83
CA GLU A 3 -6.23 4.46 32.29
C GLU A 3 -4.95 3.82 31.78
N GLU A 4 -4.53 2.71 32.39
CA GLU A 4 -3.37 1.96 31.92
C GLU A 4 -3.65 1.48 30.49
N MET A 5 -2.86 1.97 29.54
CA MET A 5 -2.94 1.50 28.16
C MET A 5 -2.26 0.14 28.06
N HIS A 6 -3.01 -0.88 27.64
CA HIS A 6 -2.51 -2.26 27.56
C HIS A 6 -2.56 -2.81 26.14
N ILE A 7 -1.57 -3.64 25.80
CA ILE A 7 -1.56 -4.46 24.58
C ILE A 7 -1.94 -5.90 24.92
N ASP A 8 -3.08 -6.35 24.41
CA ASP A 8 -3.55 -7.73 24.61
C ASP A 8 -2.71 -8.77 23.83
N GLY A 9 -2.90 -10.05 24.14
CA GLY A 9 -2.22 -11.17 23.46
C GLY A 9 -2.61 -11.36 21.98
N SER A 10 -3.55 -10.56 21.46
CA SER A 10 -4.08 -10.63 20.10
C SER A 10 -3.69 -9.44 19.21
N ASP A 11 -2.71 -8.63 19.65
CA ASP A 11 -2.20 -7.45 18.95
C ASP A 11 -3.23 -6.30 18.83
N ASN A 12 -4.12 -6.16 19.81
CA ASN A 12 -4.94 -4.96 19.99
C ASN A 12 -4.38 -4.07 21.09
N ILE A 13 -4.67 -2.78 20.97
CA ILE A 13 -4.32 -1.74 21.93
C ILE A 13 -5.62 -1.23 22.56
N GLN A 14 -5.65 -1.12 23.88
CA GLN A 14 -6.73 -0.45 24.59
C GLN A 14 -6.58 1.08 24.49
N VAL A 15 -7.57 1.74 23.89
CA VAL A 15 -7.63 3.21 23.76
C VAL A 15 -9.01 3.69 24.23
N GLY A 16 -9.05 4.43 25.35
CA GLY A 16 -10.29 4.97 25.91
C GLY A 16 -11.35 3.91 26.19
N GLY A 17 -10.96 2.83 26.87
CA GLY A 17 -11.84 1.70 27.20
C GLY A 17 -12.15 0.71 26.06
N ASN A 18 -11.69 0.93 24.83
CA ASN A 18 -11.95 0.04 23.69
C ASN A 18 -10.68 -0.59 23.11
N TYR A 19 -10.74 -1.87 22.73
CA TYR A 19 -9.65 -2.55 22.04
C TYR A 19 -9.70 -2.26 20.54
N MET A 20 -8.64 -1.66 20.01
CA MET A 20 -8.47 -1.39 18.59
C MET A 20 -7.26 -2.13 18.03
N PRO A 21 -7.31 -2.63 16.78
CA PRO A 21 -6.15 -3.23 16.14
C PRO A 21 -4.98 -2.24 16.06
N ILE A 22 -3.74 -2.71 16.31
CA ILE A 22 -2.53 -1.85 16.21
C ILE A 22 -2.48 -1.08 14.88
N ALA A 23 -2.86 -1.71 13.76
CA ALA A 23 -2.86 -1.06 12.46
C ALA A 23 -3.78 0.17 12.39
N GLN A 24 -4.92 0.15 13.08
CA GLN A 24 -5.86 1.26 13.16
C GLN A 24 -5.34 2.35 14.09
N VAL A 25 -4.79 1.98 15.25
CA VAL A 25 -4.21 2.92 16.21
C VAL A 25 -3.03 3.67 15.58
N VAL A 26 -2.11 2.96 14.93
CA VAL A 26 -1.02 3.58 14.15
C VAL A 26 -1.60 4.55 13.13
N ASN A 27 -2.67 4.19 12.42
CA ASN A 27 -3.24 5.06 11.40
C ASN A 27 -3.79 6.39 11.94
N ILE A 28 -4.20 6.41 13.21
CA ILE A 28 -4.76 7.58 13.91
C ILE A 28 -3.64 8.37 14.61
N TYR A 29 -2.73 7.69 15.30
CA TYR A 29 -1.74 8.26 16.21
C TYR A 29 -0.29 8.21 15.69
N PHE A 30 -0.07 7.97 14.38
CA PHE A 30 1.26 7.66 13.82
C PHE A 30 2.40 8.64 14.15
N ASN A 31 2.07 9.88 14.49
CA ASN A 31 3.02 10.95 14.82
C ASN A 31 2.66 11.67 16.14
N ASN A 32 1.87 11.04 17.01
CA ASN A 32 1.44 11.63 18.27
C ASN A 32 2.34 11.16 19.41
N LYS A 33 3.45 11.86 19.67
CA LYS A 33 4.43 11.47 20.70
C LYS A 33 3.80 11.24 22.08
N PRO A 34 3.00 12.17 22.64
CA PRO A 34 2.36 12.00 23.95
C PRO A 34 1.55 10.70 24.08
N PHE A 35 0.86 10.29 23.01
CA PHE A 35 0.08 9.04 23.04
C PHE A 35 0.96 7.80 23.26
N TRP A 36 2.17 7.78 22.70
CA TRP A 36 3.07 6.62 22.81
C TRP A 36 3.93 6.64 24.08
N GLU A 37 4.04 7.79 24.73
CA GLU A 37 4.81 7.98 25.97
C GLU A 37 4.18 7.27 27.18
N ASP A 38 2.92 6.89 27.13
CA ASP A 38 2.25 6.18 28.22
C ASP A 38 2.52 4.65 28.21
N TYR A 39 3.02 4.10 27.10
CA TYR A 39 3.26 2.65 26.96
C TYR A 39 4.60 2.21 27.55
N SER A 40 4.68 0.99 28.07
CA SER A 40 5.96 0.42 28.54
C SER A 40 6.93 0.13 27.38
N VAL A 41 8.23 0.02 27.66
CA VAL A 41 9.25 -0.33 26.64
C VAL A 41 8.95 -1.67 25.97
N ALA A 42 8.42 -2.65 26.72
CA ALA A 42 8.05 -3.96 26.18
C ALA A 42 6.90 -3.84 25.16
N GLU A 43 5.91 -3.01 25.45
CA GLU A 43 4.77 -2.74 24.57
C GLU A 43 5.19 -1.98 23.31
N LEU A 44 6.04 -0.96 23.45
CA LEU A 44 6.61 -0.24 22.31
C LEU A 44 7.38 -1.19 21.37
N LYS A 45 8.17 -2.11 21.92
CA LYS A 45 8.85 -3.15 21.11
C LYS A 45 7.88 -4.07 20.38
N ARG A 46 6.74 -4.43 21.00
CA ARG A 46 5.68 -5.20 20.33
C ARG A 46 5.03 -4.41 19.19
N ILE A 47 4.74 -3.13 19.41
CA ILE A 47 4.19 -2.23 18.38
C ILE A 47 5.15 -2.12 17.20
N ILE A 48 6.44 -1.90 17.45
CA ILE A 48 7.47 -1.84 16.40
C ILE A 48 7.51 -3.16 15.61
N LYS A 49 7.49 -4.31 16.29
CA LYS A 49 7.47 -5.62 15.64
C LYS A 49 6.24 -5.77 14.73
N LYS A 50 5.06 -5.37 15.21
CA LYS A 50 3.81 -5.43 14.43
C LYS A 50 3.84 -4.49 13.24
N CYS A 51 4.35 -3.26 13.40
CA CYS A 51 4.52 -2.30 12.31
C CYS A 51 5.45 -2.86 11.21
N LYS A 52 6.59 -3.47 11.60
CA LYS A 52 7.52 -4.15 10.69
C LYS A 52 6.83 -5.31 9.95
N GLN A 53 6.01 -6.11 10.63
CA GLN A 53 5.22 -7.18 9.99
C GLN A 53 4.18 -6.64 9.00
N ASN A 54 3.46 -5.58 9.36
CA ASN A 54 2.45 -4.95 8.51
C ASN A 54 3.06 -4.41 7.21
N ARG A 55 4.24 -3.79 7.29
CA ARG A 55 5.00 -3.36 6.09
C ARG A 55 5.33 -4.52 5.16
N ARG A 56 5.77 -5.66 5.71
CA ARG A 56 6.04 -6.87 4.90
C ARG A 56 4.79 -7.39 4.21
N LYS A 57 3.64 -7.43 4.91
CA LYS A 57 2.36 -7.87 4.33
C LYS A 57 1.93 -7.01 3.15
N VAL A 58 2.11 -5.69 3.23
CA VAL A 58 1.84 -4.77 2.12
C VAL A 58 2.70 -5.08 0.90
N TRP A 59 3.98 -5.38 1.11
CA TRP A 59 4.89 -5.73 0.03
C TRP A 59 4.45 -7.01 -0.71
N PHE A 60 4.11 -8.07 0.03
CA PHE A 60 3.59 -9.31 -0.57
C PHE A 60 2.24 -9.12 -1.27
N ASN A 61 1.34 -8.30 -0.71
CA ASN A 61 0.04 -8.03 -1.30
C ASN A 61 0.08 -7.21 -2.60
N LYS A 62 1.22 -6.60 -2.94
CA LYS A 62 1.37 -5.84 -4.19
C LYS A 62 1.28 -6.75 -5.43
N PHE A 63 1.76 -7.99 -5.31
CA PHE A 63 1.79 -8.98 -6.39
C PHE A 63 0.55 -9.86 -6.47
N SER A 64 -0.27 -9.92 -5.41
CA SER A 64 -1.54 -10.67 -5.42
C SER A 64 -2.71 -9.88 -6.01
N ARG A 65 -2.53 -8.58 -6.28
CA ARG A 65 -3.61 -7.73 -6.80
C ARG A 65 -3.88 -8.00 -8.27
N ILE A 66 -5.11 -8.42 -8.56
CA ILE A 66 -5.67 -8.54 -9.92
C ILE A 66 -5.43 -7.28 -10.76
N SER A 67 -5.50 -6.09 -10.17
CA SER A 67 -5.24 -4.83 -10.90
C SER A 67 -3.82 -4.75 -11.45
N THR A 68 -2.83 -5.28 -10.74
CA THR A 68 -1.43 -5.30 -11.18
C THR A 68 -1.25 -6.23 -12.39
N TRP A 69 -1.89 -7.40 -12.35
CA TRP A 69 -1.89 -8.37 -13.46
C TRP A 69 -2.69 -7.86 -14.66
N GLY A 70 -3.83 -7.20 -14.43
CA GLY A 70 -4.65 -6.60 -15.47
C GLY A 70 -3.87 -5.56 -16.27
N VAL A 71 -3.15 -4.64 -15.60
CA VAL A 71 -2.27 -3.68 -16.30
C VAL A 71 -1.24 -4.40 -17.16
N LEU A 72 -0.55 -5.41 -16.62
CA LEU A 72 0.49 -6.15 -17.36
C LEU A 72 -0.08 -6.84 -18.61
N ILE A 73 -1.15 -7.63 -18.44
CA ILE A 73 -1.73 -8.44 -19.52
C ILE A 73 -2.31 -7.53 -20.62
N PHE A 74 -3.11 -6.53 -20.26
CA PHE A 74 -3.72 -5.65 -21.24
C PHE A 74 -2.71 -4.72 -21.93
N SER A 75 -1.64 -4.31 -21.24
CA SER A 75 -0.55 -3.57 -21.88
C SER A 75 0.16 -4.41 -22.94
N ILE A 76 0.45 -5.68 -22.65
CA ILE A 76 1.10 -6.60 -23.61
C ILE A 76 0.19 -6.81 -24.83
N ILE A 77 -1.11 -7.08 -24.62
CA ILE A 77 -2.08 -7.25 -25.70
C ILE A 77 -2.17 -6.00 -26.57
N THR A 78 -2.21 -4.81 -25.95
CA THR A 78 -2.25 -3.53 -26.67
C THR A 78 -1.03 -3.34 -27.56
N VAL A 79 0.17 -3.64 -27.05
CA VAL A 79 1.42 -3.55 -27.83
C VAL A 79 1.41 -4.51 -29.02
N ILE A 80 0.95 -5.75 -28.83
CA ILE A 80 0.86 -6.75 -29.92
C ILE A 80 -0.11 -6.27 -31.01
N LEU A 81 -1.30 -5.80 -30.63
CA LEU A 81 -2.31 -5.33 -31.56
C LEU A 81 -1.86 -4.08 -32.33
N LEU A 82 -1.21 -3.13 -31.67
CA LEU A 82 -0.67 -1.94 -32.32
C LEU A 82 0.48 -2.27 -33.28
N THR A 83 1.41 -3.14 -32.88
CA THR A 83 2.55 -3.56 -33.72
C THR A 83 2.08 -4.32 -34.96
N ASN A 84 1.11 -5.23 -34.81
CA ASN A 84 0.55 -5.99 -35.92
C ASN A 84 -0.20 -5.08 -36.91
N ASN A 85 -1.02 -4.14 -36.42
CA ASN A 85 -1.68 -3.17 -37.29
C ASN A 85 -0.67 -2.29 -38.01
N PHE A 86 0.31 -1.73 -37.30
CA PHE A 86 1.34 -0.88 -37.89
C PHE A 86 2.10 -1.60 -39.02
N THR A 87 2.44 -2.87 -38.81
CA THR A 87 3.10 -3.70 -39.83
C THR A 87 2.20 -3.95 -41.04
N GLN A 88 0.90 -4.15 -40.85
CA GLN A 88 -0.05 -4.32 -41.96
C GLN A 88 -0.28 -3.01 -42.72
N THR A 89 -0.40 -1.87 -42.02
CA THR A 89 -0.54 -0.55 -42.63
C THR A 89 0.68 -0.19 -43.49
N LEU A 90 1.90 -0.53 -43.05
CA LEU A 90 3.12 -0.35 -43.84
C LEU A 90 3.15 -1.23 -45.10
N LYS A 91 2.63 -2.46 -45.02
CA LYS A 91 2.57 -3.39 -46.16
C LYS A 91 1.48 -3.04 -47.17
N ASN A 92 0.37 -2.45 -46.71
CA ASN A 92 -0.83 -2.19 -47.51
C ASN A 92 -1.30 -0.73 -47.40
N LEU A 93 -0.47 0.22 -47.83
CA LEU A 93 -0.75 1.66 -47.80
C LEU A 93 -2.09 2.07 -48.48
N ASN A 94 -2.62 1.25 -49.40
CA ASN A 94 -3.87 1.51 -50.12
C ASN A 94 -5.15 0.92 -49.47
N LYS A 95 -5.03 0.13 -48.40
CA LYS A 95 -6.19 -0.40 -47.63
C LYS A 95 -5.94 -0.18 -46.15
N ALA A 96 -6.26 1.02 -45.66
CA ALA A 96 -6.25 1.30 -44.23
C ALA A 96 -7.45 0.62 -43.57
N ASP A 97 -7.26 -0.57 -43.03
CA ASP A 97 -8.26 -1.23 -42.17
C ASP A 97 -8.15 -0.65 -40.74
N PHE A 98 -9.09 0.25 -40.40
CA PHE A 98 -9.08 0.94 -39.11
C PHE A 98 -9.58 0.09 -37.93
N TYR A 99 -10.13 -1.11 -38.20
CA TYR A 99 -10.70 -1.97 -37.17
C TYR A 99 -9.71 -2.30 -36.04
N GLY A 100 -8.48 -2.65 -36.39
CA GLY A 100 -7.47 -2.97 -35.40
C GLY A 100 -6.98 -1.77 -34.59
N LEU A 101 -7.07 -0.55 -35.16
CA LEU A 101 -6.82 0.70 -34.43
C LEU A 101 -7.90 0.94 -33.36
N TYR A 102 -9.18 0.79 -33.72
CA TYR A 102 -10.29 0.95 -32.78
C TYR A 102 -10.22 -0.06 -31.62
N VAL A 103 -9.91 -1.32 -31.91
CA VAL A 103 -9.73 -2.37 -30.89
C VAL A 103 -8.54 -2.01 -30.00
N GLY A 104 -7.41 -1.58 -30.56
CA GLY A 104 -6.23 -1.15 -29.81
C GLY A 104 -6.51 0.01 -28.85
N VAL A 105 -7.27 1.03 -29.30
CA VAL A 105 -7.69 2.16 -28.44
C VAL A 105 -8.61 1.71 -27.30
N GLY A 106 -9.52 0.76 -27.56
CA GLY A 106 -10.37 0.16 -26.53
C GLY A 106 -9.56 -0.54 -25.43
N PHE A 107 -8.57 -1.34 -25.80
CA PHE A 107 -7.66 -1.98 -24.83
C PHE A 107 -6.80 -0.97 -24.07
N LEU A 108 -6.41 0.13 -24.71
CA LEU A 108 -5.66 1.20 -24.06
C LEU A 108 -6.50 1.92 -22.98
N ALA A 109 -7.78 2.17 -23.26
CA ALA A 109 -8.72 2.72 -22.29
C ALA A 109 -8.91 1.78 -21.08
N ILE A 110 -9.08 0.48 -21.32
CA ILE A 110 -9.17 -0.54 -20.26
C ILE A 110 -7.89 -0.59 -19.43
N THR A 111 -6.72 -0.56 -20.07
CA THR A 111 -5.42 -0.54 -19.39
C THR A 111 -5.29 0.69 -18.49
N THR A 112 -5.76 1.85 -18.95
CA THR A 112 -5.73 3.10 -18.19
C THR A 112 -6.64 3.03 -16.96
N LEU A 113 -7.81 2.38 -17.08
CA LEU A 113 -8.70 2.13 -15.95
C LEU A 113 -8.04 1.24 -14.89
N PHE A 114 -7.43 0.12 -15.30
CA PHE A 114 -6.68 -0.75 -14.39
C PHE A 114 -5.50 -0.02 -13.74
N LEU A 115 -4.82 0.84 -14.49
CA LEU A 115 -3.72 1.65 -13.99
C LEU A 115 -4.20 2.65 -12.94
N ALA A 116 -5.33 3.31 -13.15
CA ALA A 116 -5.92 4.24 -12.17
C ALA A 116 -6.26 3.53 -10.85
N ILE A 117 -6.86 2.34 -10.93
CA ILE A 117 -7.18 1.51 -9.75
C ILE A 117 -5.89 1.07 -9.05
N ALA A 118 -4.91 0.57 -9.80
CA ALA A 118 -3.62 0.14 -9.28
C ALA A 118 -2.87 1.31 -8.61
N ALA A 119 -2.84 2.49 -9.22
CA ALA A 119 -2.21 3.69 -8.69
C ALA A 119 -2.84 4.16 -7.38
N LYS A 120 -4.18 4.21 -7.30
CA LYS A 120 -4.89 4.53 -6.06
C LYS A 120 -4.56 3.53 -4.95
N SER A 121 -4.52 2.24 -5.29
CA SER A 121 -4.18 1.19 -4.33
C SER A 121 -2.73 1.30 -3.83
N ALA A 122 -1.78 1.58 -4.73
CA ALA A 122 -0.36 1.76 -4.40
C ALA A 122 -0.14 3.02 -3.55
N ARG A 123 -0.89 4.10 -3.79
CA ARG A 123 -0.84 5.31 -2.96
C ARG A 123 -1.28 5.02 -1.52
N ARG A 124 -2.36 4.25 -1.33
CA ARG A 124 -2.82 3.86 0.02
C ARG A 124 -1.79 3.02 0.75
N ASP A 125 -1.18 2.05 0.05
CA ASP A 125 -0.13 1.20 0.61
C ASP A 125 1.10 2.01 1.04
N ARG A 126 1.48 3.00 0.22
CA ARG A 126 2.58 3.90 0.54
C ARG A 126 2.27 4.71 1.80
N ILE A 127 1.11 5.37 1.86
CA ILE A 127 0.70 6.14 3.05
C ILE A 127 0.71 5.26 4.30
N PHE A 128 0.16 4.04 4.21
CA PHE A 128 0.17 3.12 5.34
C PHE A 128 1.59 2.71 5.75
N THR A 129 2.47 2.44 4.79
CA THR A 129 3.89 2.10 5.04
C THR A 129 4.64 3.26 5.69
N ASP A 130 4.39 4.48 5.22
CA ASP A 130 4.99 5.71 5.74
C ASP A 130 4.55 5.93 7.19
N ARG A 131 3.25 5.82 7.48
CA ARG A 131 2.71 5.91 8.86
C ARG A 131 3.34 4.88 9.80
N ASN A 132 3.46 3.61 9.37
CA ASN A 132 4.14 2.59 10.16
C ASN A 132 5.62 2.92 10.39
N THR A 133 6.29 3.55 9.42
CA THR A 133 7.70 3.94 9.55
C THR A 133 7.86 5.07 10.56
N SER A 134 7.04 6.12 10.47
CA SER A 134 7.05 7.22 11.43
C SER A 134 6.78 6.75 12.86
N THR A 135 5.83 5.83 13.05
CA THR A 135 5.57 5.27 14.38
C THR A 135 6.74 4.44 14.90
N ILE A 136 7.41 3.68 14.04
CA ILE A 136 8.62 2.93 14.44
C ILE A 136 9.70 3.90 14.93
N GLU A 137 10.01 4.92 14.14
CA GLU A 137 11.04 5.92 14.47
C GLU A 137 10.73 6.62 15.80
N LEU A 138 9.47 7.02 15.99
CA LEU A 138 9.01 7.69 17.19
C LEU A 138 9.06 6.76 18.42
N CYS A 139 8.61 5.50 18.29
CA CYS A 139 8.73 4.53 19.38
C CYS A 139 10.20 4.20 19.70
N GLU A 140 11.07 4.08 18.69
CA GLU A 140 12.50 3.86 18.87
C GLU A 140 13.15 5.06 19.59
N GLN A 141 12.74 6.29 19.26
CA GLN A 141 13.16 7.50 19.96
C GLN A 141 12.73 7.51 21.43
N ILE A 142 11.46 7.20 21.74
CA ILE A 142 10.97 7.14 23.13
C ILE A 142 11.73 6.08 23.93
N ILE A 143 12.00 4.91 23.34
CA ILE A 143 12.78 3.87 23.99
C ILE A 143 14.20 4.36 24.28
N TYR A 144 14.83 5.05 23.33
CA TYR A 144 16.16 5.63 23.50
C TYR A 144 16.18 6.66 24.62
N GLU A 145 15.24 7.61 24.61
CA GLU A 145 15.12 8.64 25.65
C GLU A 145 15.02 8.01 27.05
N ARG A 146 14.25 6.94 27.22
CA ARG A 146 14.11 6.23 28.52
C ARG A 146 15.31 5.36 28.94
N GLN A 147 16.19 5.02 28.00
CA GLN A 147 17.38 4.22 28.32
C GLN A 147 18.56 5.09 28.75
N TYR A 148 18.57 6.37 28.34
CA TYR A 148 19.71 7.26 28.50
C TYR A 148 19.41 8.53 29.31
N TYR A 149 18.14 8.78 29.67
CA TYR A 149 17.71 9.80 30.64
C TYR A 149 16.94 9.13 31.78
#